data_AF-A0A6N8R7M6-F1
#
_entry.id   AF-A0A6N8R7M6-F1
#
_cell.length_a   1.000
_cell.length_b   1.000
_cell.length_c   1.000
_cell.angle_alpha   90.00
_cell.angle_beta   90.00
_cell.angle_gamma   90.00
#
_symmetry.space_group_name_H-M   'P 1'
#
loop_
_entity.id
_entity.type
_entity.pdbx_description
1 polymer ?
#
loop_
_entity_poly.entity_id
_entity_poly.type
_entity_poly.pdbx_seq_one_letter_code
_entity_poly.pdbx_strand_id
1 'polypeptide(L)'
;DNTLPDLSDDRGWSFDISSLKVADSVLVFQHEDDEQVTIRNIRLQMEQDPQHRGSFEFSGRVNRDQRDLTISLNGTVDASDYPHDLMAAIEQINWQLQGADLPKQGIQGQGSFQVQWQESHKRLSFNQISLTANDSTLSGQAQVTLTEKPEWQLRLQFPQLNLDNLIPLNETANGENGAAQQGLSQSTLPRPVISSRIDEPAYQGLQGFTADILLQASNVRWRGMNFTDVATQMTNKSGLLEIT
;
A
#
# COMPACT_ATOMS: atom_id res chain seq x y z
N ASP A 1 -20.69 20.83 -29.75
CA ASP A 1 -19.99 19.77 -30.46
C ASP A 1 -18.53 19.84 -30.17
N ASN A 2 -18.06 18.94 -29.30
CA ASN A 2 -16.64 18.73 -29.08
C ASN A 2 -16.32 17.37 -29.70
N THR A 3 -15.87 17.40 -30.95
CA THR A 3 -15.45 16.21 -31.69
C THR A 3 -14.13 15.73 -31.10
N LEU A 4 -14.12 14.46 -30.69
CA LEU A 4 -12.96 13.70 -30.21
C LEU A 4 -11.72 13.96 -31.09
N PRO A 5 -10.50 13.98 -30.52
CA PRO A 5 -9.29 14.18 -31.30
C PRO A 5 -9.05 12.97 -32.24
N ASP A 6 -9.01 13.25 -33.54
CA ASP A 6 -8.74 12.32 -34.65
C ASP A 6 -7.22 12.18 -34.92
N LEU A 7 -6.41 12.07 -33.87
CA LEU A 7 -4.96 11.90 -34.00
C LEU A 7 -4.46 10.73 -33.15
N SER A 8 -3.95 9.73 -33.84
CA SER A 8 -3.48 8.42 -33.39
C SER A 8 -2.27 8.41 -32.44
N ASP A 9 -1.81 9.56 -31.95
CA ASP A 9 -0.68 9.65 -31.00
C ASP A 9 -1.12 9.72 -29.53
N ASP A 10 -2.41 9.96 -29.26
CA ASP A 10 -2.95 10.00 -27.90
C ASP A 10 -3.50 8.62 -27.50
N ARG A 11 -2.59 7.69 -27.19
CA ARG A 11 -2.93 6.38 -26.57
C ARG A 11 -3.29 6.56 -25.08
N GLY A 12 -4.17 7.50 -24.78
CA GLY A 12 -4.80 7.66 -23.48
C GLY A 12 -6.05 6.78 -23.40
N TRP A 13 -6.32 6.19 -22.24
CA TRP A 13 -7.61 5.54 -22.00
C TRP A 13 -8.68 6.63 -21.90
N SER A 14 -9.56 6.76 -22.90
CA SER A 14 -10.70 7.67 -22.78
C SER A 14 -11.81 7.01 -21.96
N PHE A 15 -12.17 7.59 -20.81
CA PHE A 15 -13.26 7.11 -19.95
C PHE A 15 -14.54 7.94 -20.17
N ASP A 16 -15.27 7.64 -21.24
CA ASP A 16 -16.59 8.24 -21.53
C ASP A 16 -17.73 7.33 -21.02
N ILE A 17 -17.69 7.00 -19.72
CA ILE A 17 -18.69 6.17 -19.05
C ILE A 17 -19.29 6.98 -17.90
N SER A 18 -20.56 7.37 -18.04
CA SER A 18 -21.28 8.15 -17.02
C SER A 18 -21.57 7.37 -15.73
N SER A 19 -21.72 6.05 -15.82
CA SER A 19 -21.85 5.18 -14.66
C SER A 19 -21.27 3.81 -14.95
N LEU A 20 -20.46 3.31 -14.03
CA LEU A 20 -19.87 1.98 -14.08
C LEU A 20 -20.27 1.21 -12.81
N LYS A 21 -20.82 0.02 -13.00
CA LYS A 21 -21.09 -0.92 -11.91
C LYS A 21 -20.45 -2.27 -12.20
N VAL A 22 -19.54 -2.66 -11.32
CA VAL A 22 -18.94 -4.00 -11.27
C VAL A 22 -19.46 -4.68 -10.01
N ALA A 23 -19.98 -5.89 -10.15
CA ALA A 23 -20.46 -6.68 -9.04
C ALA A 23 -19.83 -8.07 -9.07
N ASP A 24 -19.46 -8.56 -7.89
CA ASP A 24 -19.03 -9.94 -7.62
C ASP A 24 -17.99 -10.47 -8.61
N SER A 25 -17.02 -9.61 -8.94
CA SER A 25 -15.96 -9.95 -9.90
C SER A 25 -14.73 -10.57 -9.22
N VAL A 26 -13.99 -11.34 -10.00
CA VAL A 26 -12.75 -12.00 -9.61
C VAL A 26 -11.67 -11.68 -10.63
N LEU A 27 -10.49 -11.33 -10.14
CA LEU A 27 -9.29 -11.07 -10.93
C LEU A 27 -8.17 -11.92 -10.38
N VAL A 28 -7.51 -12.67 -11.25
CA VAL A 28 -6.39 -13.54 -10.92
C VAL A 28 -5.18 -13.05 -11.69
N PHE A 29 -4.14 -12.65 -10.95
CA PHE A 29 -2.83 -12.36 -11.50
C PHE A 29 -1.90 -13.52 -11.17
N GLN A 30 -1.21 -14.03 -12.18
CA GLN A 30 -0.19 -15.07 -12.04
C GLN A 30 1.13 -14.53 -12.57
N HIS A 31 2.16 -14.47 -11.72
CA HIS A 31 3.52 -14.15 -12.13
C HIS A 31 4.22 -15.38 -12.72
N GLU A 32 5.33 -15.19 -13.44
CA GLU A 32 6.09 -16.28 -14.07
C GLU A 32 6.57 -17.35 -13.06
N ASP A 33 6.71 -17.00 -11.78
CA ASP A 33 7.19 -17.87 -10.70
C ASP A 33 6.07 -18.64 -9.97
N ASP A 34 4.91 -18.84 -10.60
CA ASP A 34 3.70 -19.47 -10.04
C ASP A 34 3.12 -18.76 -8.80
N GLU A 35 3.51 -17.51 -8.56
CA GLU A 35 2.91 -16.69 -7.52
C GLU A 35 1.56 -16.15 -8.00
N GLN A 36 0.47 -16.57 -7.33
CA GLN A 36 -0.89 -16.17 -7.66
C GLN A 36 -1.43 -15.16 -6.64
N VAL A 37 -1.85 -14.00 -7.14
CA VAL A 37 -2.64 -13.02 -6.39
C VAL A 37 -4.08 -13.09 -6.88
N THR A 38 -4.99 -13.46 -5.98
CA THR A 38 -6.42 -13.50 -6.29
C THR A 38 -7.14 -12.35 -5.61
N ILE A 39 -7.79 -11.51 -6.40
CA ILE A 39 -8.69 -10.46 -5.95
C ILE A 39 -10.11 -10.94 -6.23
N ARG A 40 -10.95 -11.00 -5.20
CA ARG A 40 -12.32 -11.51 -5.28
C ARG A 40 -13.29 -10.57 -4.59
N ASN A 41 -14.57 -10.81 -4.81
CA ASN A 41 -15.66 -9.99 -4.29
C ASN A 41 -15.50 -8.51 -4.66
N ILE A 42 -14.95 -8.26 -5.86
CA ILE A 42 -14.72 -6.90 -6.34
C ILE A 42 -16.09 -6.27 -6.60
N ARG A 43 -16.35 -5.17 -5.92
CA ARG A 43 -17.47 -4.28 -6.20
C ARG A 43 -16.92 -2.89 -6.47
N LEU A 44 -17.38 -2.31 -7.56
CA LEU A 44 -17.08 -0.94 -7.93
C LEU A 44 -18.39 -0.30 -8.37
N GLN A 45 -18.74 0.81 -7.75
CA GLN A 45 -19.77 1.72 -8.26
C GLN A 45 -19.09 3.05 -8.50
N MET A 46 -19.33 3.62 -9.68
CA MET A 46 -18.81 4.92 -10.06
C MET A 46 -19.88 5.68 -10.83
N GLU A 47 -20.00 6.96 -10.55
CA GLU A 47 -20.91 7.88 -11.24
C GLU A 47 -20.15 9.15 -11.57
N GLN A 48 -20.37 9.68 -12.77
CA GLN A 48 -19.65 10.82 -13.31
C GLN A 48 -20.61 11.83 -13.98
N ASP A 49 -20.35 13.12 -13.77
CA ASP A 49 -21.04 14.23 -14.40
C ASP A 49 -20.49 14.52 -15.82
N PRO A 50 -21.15 15.38 -16.62
CA PRO A 50 -20.65 15.78 -17.94
C PRO A 50 -19.33 16.58 -17.92
N GLN A 51 -18.85 16.99 -16.75
CA GLN A 51 -17.55 17.65 -16.55
C GLN A 51 -16.46 16.65 -16.11
N HIS A 52 -16.72 15.34 -16.19
CA HIS A 52 -15.81 14.27 -15.78
C HIS A 52 -15.46 14.29 -14.28
N ARG A 53 -16.37 14.79 -13.44
CA ARG A 53 -16.25 14.72 -11.97
C ARG A 53 -17.23 13.72 -11.43
N GLY A 54 -16.82 12.95 -10.43
CA GLY A 54 -17.59 11.82 -10.00
C GLY A 54 -17.34 11.40 -8.57
N SER A 55 -18.11 10.41 -8.15
CA SER A 55 -17.90 9.66 -6.91
C SER A 55 -17.72 8.19 -7.23
N PHE A 56 -17.07 7.48 -6.32
CA PHE A 56 -16.92 6.05 -6.42
C PHE A 56 -16.95 5.37 -5.06
N GLU A 57 -17.37 4.12 -5.08
CA GLU A 57 -17.31 3.18 -3.98
C GLU A 57 -16.66 1.90 -4.48
N PHE A 58 -15.64 1.44 -3.77
CA PHE A 58 -14.91 0.23 -4.07
C PHE A 58 -14.87 -0.69 -2.85
N SER A 59 -15.00 -1.99 -3.07
CA SER A 59 -14.61 -2.99 -2.09
C SER A 59 -14.06 -4.24 -2.75
N GLY A 60 -13.20 -4.96 -2.04
CA GLY A 60 -12.62 -6.19 -2.53
C GLY A 60 -11.89 -6.95 -1.45
N ARG A 61 -11.49 -8.18 -1.80
CA ARG A 61 -10.71 -9.06 -0.95
C ARG A 61 -9.54 -9.63 -1.73
N VAL A 62 -8.33 -9.33 -1.31
CA VAL A 62 -7.09 -9.84 -1.90
C VAL A 62 -6.59 -11.01 -1.07
N ASN A 63 -6.17 -12.08 -1.73
CA ASN A 63 -5.56 -13.22 -1.08
C ASN A 63 -4.24 -13.59 -1.77
N ARG A 64 -3.19 -13.73 -0.95
CA ARG A 64 -1.83 -14.09 -1.35
C ARG A 64 -1.15 -14.76 -0.17
N ASP A 65 -0.46 -15.88 -0.38
CA ASP A 65 0.37 -16.54 0.65
C ASP A 65 -0.33 -16.79 2.01
N GLN A 66 -1.58 -17.28 1.99
CA GLN A 66 -2.40 -17.45 3.20
C GLN A 66 -2.67 -16.16 3.99
N ARG A 67 -2.47 -15.00 3.36
CA ARG A 67 -2.88 -13.69 3.86
C ARG A 67 -4.10 -13.22 3.11
N ASP A 68 -4.93 -12.51 3.84
CA ASP A 68 -6.21 -12.05 3.38
C ASP A 68 -6.37 -10.58 3.76
N LEU A 69 -6.47 -9.72 2.74
CA LEU A 69 -6.72 -8.30 2.87
C LEU A 69 -8.15 -8.03 2.40
N THR A 70 -9.01 -7.59 3.31
CA THR A 70 -10.30 -6.99 2.96
C THR A 70 -10.13 -5.47 2.96
N ILE A 71 -10.62 -4.82 1.91
CA ILE A 71 -10.54 -3.37 1.74
C ILE A 71 -11.87 -2.82 1.23
N SER A 72 -12.29 -1.68 1.74
CA SER A 72 -13.35 -0.86 1.18
C SER A 72 -12.95 0.60 1.22
N LEU A 73 -13.32 1.35 0.18
CA LEU A 73 -13.06 2.78 0.13
C LEU A 73 -14.11 3.50 -0.68
N ASN A 74 -14.32 4.77 -0.37
CA ASN A 74 -15.14 5.67 -1.15
C ASN A 74 -14.43 7.02 -1.32
N GLY A 75 -14.87 7.77 -2.32
CA GLY A 75 -14.25 9.05 -2.60
C GLY A 75 -14.84 9.73 -3.81
N THR A 76 -14.20 10.84 -4.15
CA THR A 76 -14.49 11.63 -5.35
C THR A 76 -13.31 11.61 -6.30
N VAL A 77 -13.61 11.84 -7.58
CA VAL A 77 -12.62 11.97 -8.64
C VAL A 77 -12.92 13.24 -9.44
N ASP A 78 -11.89 13.97 -9.78
CA ASP A 78 -11.91 15.06 -10.75
C ASP A 78 -11.00 14.69 -11.92
N ALA A 79 -11.63 14.28 -13.02
CA ALA A 79 -10.97 13.96 -14.27
C ALA A 79 -11.28 15.03 -15.35
N SER A 80 -11.67 16.24 -14.94
CA SER A 80 -12.06 17.31 -15.86
C SER A 80 -10.93 17.77 -16.79
N ASP A 81 -9.68 17.61 -16.37
CA ASP A 81 -8.46 17.92 -17.14
C ASP A 81 -7.69 16.65 -17.53
N TYR A 82 -8.34 15.48 -17.55
CA TYR A 82 -7.72 14.26 -18.04
C TYR A 82 -7.44 14.39 -19.56
N PRO A 83 -6.25 13.98 -20.07
CA PRO A 83 -5.22 13.17 -19.41
C PRO A 83 -4.14 13.97 -18.66
N HIS A 84 -4.18 15.29 -18.61
CA HIS A 84 -3.12 16.12 -18.04
C HIS A 84 -3.05 16.06 -16.51
N ASP A 85 -4.22 16.14 -15.86
CA ASP A 85 -4.37 16.04 -14.41
C ASP A 85 -5.54 15.12 -14.05
N LEU A 86 -5.35 14.31 -13.02
CA LEU A 86 -6.38 13.46 -12.44
C LEU A 86 -6.26 13.53 -10.94
N MET A 87 -7.28 14.06 -10.28
CA MET A 87 -7.33 14.17 -8.82
C MET A 87 -8.36 13.20 -8.26
N ALA A 88 -8.06 12.59 -7.12
CA ALA A 88 -9.02 11.82 -6.36
C ALA A 88 -8.88 12.13 -4.86
N ALA A 89 -10.01 12.23 -4.17
CA ALA A 89 -10.04 12.34 -2.71
C ALA A 89 -10.65 11.06 -2.15
N ILE A 90 -9.85 10.26 -1.46
CA ILE A 90 -10.33 9.11 -0.70
C ILE A 90 -10.81 9.63 0.65
N GLU A 91 -12.12 9.71 0.79
CA GLU A 91 -12.78 10.26 1.98
C GLU A 91 -12.77 9.26 3.12
N GLN A 92 -12.98 7.98 2.80
CA GLN A 92 -12.88 6.89 3.74
C GLN A 92 -12.26 5.67 3.07
N ILE A 93 -11.24 5.11 3.69
CA ILE A 93 -10.75 3.75 3.46
C ILE A 93 -10.90 2.97 4.76
N ASN A 94 -11.33 1.71 4.68
CA ASN A 94 -11.28 0.72 5.76
C ASN A 94 -10.56 -0.51 5.24
N TRP A 95 -9.70 -1.09 6.06
CA TRP A 95 -8.94 -2.27 5.66
C TRP A 95 -8.70 -3.20 6.84
N GLN A 96 -8.60 -4.49 6.55
CA GLN A 96 -8.28 -5.53 7.50
C GLN A 96 -7.39 -6.57 6.81
N LEU A 97 -6.23 -6.81 7.40
CA LEU A 97 -5.25 -7.79 6.97
C LEU A 97 -5.12 -8.88 8.04
N GLN A 98 -5.27 -10.14 7.64
CA GLN A 98 -5.19 -11.31 8.51
C GLN A 98 -4.49 -12.47 7.82
N GLY A 99 -3.91 -13.41 8.57
CA GLY A 99 -3.30 -14.61 8.00
C GLY A 99 -1.88 -14.87 8.49
N ALA A 100 -1.09 -15.57 7.67
CA ALA A 100 0.26 -16.00 7.99
C ALA A 100 1.23 -14.83 8.29
N ASP A 101 2.12 -15.03 9.27
CA ASP A 101 3.11 -14.05 9.76
C ASP A 101 2.52 -12.67 10.13
N LEU A 102 1.34 -12.65 10.75
CA LEU A 102 0.72 -11.42 11.26
C LEU A 102 0.40 -11.58 12.75
N PRO A 103 0.22 -10.47 13.50
CA PRO A 103 -0.32 -10.53 14.85
C PRO A 103 -1.62 -11.35 14.90
N LYS A 104 -1.88 -12.07 16.00
CA LYS A 104 -3.07 -12.93 16.13
C LYS A 104 -4.40 -12.19 15.89
N GLN A 105 -4.44 -10.92 16.27
CA GLN A 105 -5.59 -10.03 16.07
C GLN A 105 -5.73 -9.52 14.62
N GLY A 106 -4.76 -9.83 13.75
CA GLY A 106 -4.60 -9.19 12.45
C GLY A 106 -4.15 -7.74 12.57
N ILE A 107 -4.26 -7.02 11.47
CA ILE A 107 -4.05 -5.58 11.41
C ILE A 107 -5.27 -4.97 10.74
N GLN A 108 -5.91 -4.02 11.39
CA GLN A 108 -7.05 -3.31 10.84
C GLN A 108 -6.85 -1.82 10.95
N GLY A 109 -7.47 -1.07 10.05
CA GLY A 109 -7.28 0.37 10.01
C GLY A 109 -8.31 1.06 9.15
N GLN A 110 -8.29 2.38 9.26
CA GLN A 110 -9.10 3.27 8.46
C GLN A 110 -8.30 4.51 8.08
N GLY A 111 -8.84 5.34 7.19
CA GLY A 111 -8.26 6.65 6.95
C GLY A 111 -8.77 7.36 5.72
N SER A 112 -7.98 8.32 5.25
CA SER A 112 -8.26 9.17 4.11
C SER A 112 -6.95 9.69 3.51
N PHE A 113 -6.99 10.07 2.23
CA PHE A 113 -5.87 10.71 1.54
C PHE A 113 -6.34 11.30 0.21
N GLN A 114 -5.55 12.21 -0.35
CA GLN A 114 -5.75 12.72 -1.70
C GLN A 114 -4.70 12.15 -2.63
N VAL A 115 -5.08 11.87 -3.87
CA VAL A 115 -4.20 11.38 -4.94
C VAL A 115 -4.25 12.37 -6.09
N GLN A 116 -3.11 12.63 -6.71
CA GLN A 116 -3.02 13.43 -7.92
C GLN A 116 -2.04 12.78 -8.91
N TRP A 117 -2.48 12.59 -10.14
CA TRP A 117 -1.64 12.19 -11.26
C TRP A 117 -1.43 13.37 -12.20
N GLN A 118 -0.17 13.77 -12.41
CA GLN A 118 0.23 14.85 -13.31
C GLN A 118 1.02 14.26 -14.47
N GLU A 119 0.38 14.12 -15.62
CA GLU A 119 0.92 13.42 -16.79
C GLU A 119 2.17 14.11 -17.37
N SER A 120 2.17 15.45 -17.42
CA SER A 120 3.31 16.25 -17.91
C SER A 120 4.60 16.01 -17.13
N HIS A 121 4.48 15.58 -15.87
CA HIS A 121 5.61 15.28 -14.99
C HIS A 121 5.76 13.78 -14.72
N LYS A 122 4.86 12.93 -15.26
CA LYS A 122 4.76 11.50 -14.93
C LYS A 122 4.75 11.25 -13.42
N ARG A 123 4.01 12.08 -12.69
CA ARG A 123 4.10 12.19 -11.24
C ARG A 123 2.80 11.77 -10.57
N LEU A 124 2.91 10.86 -9.63
CA LEU A 124 1.83 10.45 -8.74
C LEU A 124 2.12 11.00 -7.33
N SER A 125 1.20 11.78 -6.79
CA SER A 125 1.32 12.37 -5.45
C SER A 125 0.18 11.91 -4.55
N PHE A 126 0.51 11.58 -3.31
CA PHE A 126 -0.39 11.28 -2.22
C PHE A 126 -0.24 12.36 -1.16
N ASN A 127 -1.30 13.13 -0.94
CA ASN A 127 -1.30 14.27 -0.02
C ASN A 127 -2.28 14.02 1.12
N GLN A 128 -2.06 14.69 2.25
CA GLN A 128 -2.96 14.64 3.40
C GLN A 128 -3.26 13.19 3.83
N ILE A 129 -2.26 12.32 3.78
CA ILE A 129 -2.40 10.95 4.25
C ILE A 129 -2.75 11.01 5.72
N SER A 130 -3.80 10.30 6.11
CA SER A 130 -4.21 10.10 7.50
C SER A 130 -4.74 8.69 7.63
N LEU A 131 -3.96 7.80 8.24
CA LEU A 131 -4.25 6.38 8.34
C LEU A 131 -4.11 5.90 9.78
N THR A 132 -4.88 4.88 10.14
CA THR A 132 -4.71 4.10 11.36
C THR A 132 -4.34 2.67 11.02
N ALA A 133 -3.65 2.01 11.93
CA ALA A 133 -3.34 0.58 11.88
C ALA A 133 -3.24 0.06 13.32
N ASN A 134 -4.27 -0.66 13.78
CA ASN A 134 -4.45 -1.03 15.19
C ASN A 134 -4.26 0.22 16.09
N ASP A 135 -3.32 0.17 17.04
CA ASP A 135 -2.99 1.29 17.94
C ASP A 135 -1.93 2.25 17.38
N SER A 136 -1.78 2.30 16.05
CA SER A 136 -0.83 3.19 15.37
C SER A 136 -1.57 4.19 14.49
N THR A 137 -1.00 5.38 14.38
CA THR A 137 -1.47 6.45 13.49
C THR A 137 -0.35 6.92 12.59
N LEU A 138 -0.69 7.22 11.35
CA LEU A 138 0.23 7.69 10.31
C LEU A 138 -0.38 8.90 9.63
N SER A 139 0.42 9.94 9.44
CA SER A 139 0.08 11.07 8.59
C SER A 139 1.24 11.48 7.69
N GLY A 140 0.94 12.20 6.61
CA GLY A 140 1.98 12.82 5.79
C GLY A 140 1.67 12.82 4.31
N GLN A 141 2.71 12.61 3.51
CA GLN A 141 2.64 12.68 2.06
C GLN A 141 3.69 11.77 1.42
N ALA A 142 3.38 11.32 0.21
CA ALA A 142 4.26 10.54 -0.62
C ALA A 142 4.17 11.01 -2.06
N GLN A 143 5.25 10.88 -2.82
CA GLN A 143 5.27 11.19 -4.24
C GLN A 143 6.20 10.24 -4.95
N VAL A 144 5.84 9.88 -6.17
CA VAL A 144 6.73 9.18 -7.10
C VAL A 144 6.72 9.88 -8.45
N THR A 145 7.90 10.11 -8.99
CA THR A 145 8.08 10.55 -10.39
C THR A 145 8.55 9.35 -11.21
N LEU A 146 7.75 8.93 -12.20
CA LEU A 146 7.99 7.76 -13.03
C LEU A 146 8.94 8.10 -14.19
N THR A 147 10.23 8.20 -13.87
CA THR A 147 11.32 8.25 -14.86
C THR A 147 11.83 6.82 -15.16
N GLU A 148 12.93 6.67 -15.91
CA GLU A 148 13.59 5.36 -16.11
C GLU A 148 13.94 4.68 -14.77
N LYS A 149 14.30 5.47 -13.75
CA LYS A 149 14.50 5.02 -12.37
C LYS A 149 13.56 5.81 -11.47
N PRO A 150 12.41 5.24 -11.06
CA PRO A 150 11.42 5.96 -10.29
C PRO A 150 12.01 6.69 -9.09
N GLU A 151 11.62 7.95 -8.93
CA GLU A 151 12.10 8.81 -7.87
C GLU A 151 11.05 8.94 -6.78
N TRP A 152 11.32 8.38 -5.61
CA TRP A 152 10.41 8.35 -4.47
C TRP A 152 10.73 9.43 -3.46
N GLN A 153 9.70 10.12 -2.98
CA GLN A 153 9.79 11.06 -1.87
C GLN A 153 8.71 10.75 -0.84
N LEU A 154 9.11 10.50 0.40
CA LEU A 154 8.20 10.19 1.49
C LEU A 154 8.50 11.07 2.69
N ARG A 155 7.46 11.67 3.26
CA ARG A 155 7.50 12.43 4.51
C ARG A 155 6.35 11.94 5.37
N LEU A 156 6.67 11.08 6.33
CA LEU A 156 5.68 10.37 7.14
C LEU A 156 5.90 10.64 8.63
N GLN A 157 4.80 10.86 9.33
CA GLN A 157 4.76 11.13 10.75
C GLN A 157 3.87 10.11 11.46
N PHE A 158 4.34 9.62 12.59
CA PHE A 158 3.63 8.67 13.43
C PHE A 158 3.50 9.24 14.84
N PRO A 159 2.38 9.92 15.15
CA PRO A 159 2.13 10.35 16.53
C PRO A 159 2.20 9.19 17.53
N GLN A 160 1.77 8.00 17.10
CA GLN A 160 1.90 6.73 17.80
C GLN A 160 2.23 5.62 16.80
N LEU A 161 3.32 4.89 17.02
CA LEU A 161 3.72 3.72 16.25
C LEU A 161 3.91 2.51 17.18
N ASN A 162 2.92 1.63 17.25
CA ASN A 162 2.96 0.44 18.07
C ASN A 162 3.37 -0.79 17.26
N LEU A 163 4.69 -1.05 17.18
CA LEU A 163 5.24 -2.18 16.44
C LEU A 163 4.86 -3.53 17.06
N ASP A 164 4.55 -3.60 18.36
CA ASP A 164 4.09 -4.84 19.02
C ASP A 164 2.78 -5.36 18.41
N ASN A 165 1.96 -4.44 17.89
CA ASN A 165 0.67 -4.76 17.29
C ASN A 165 0.68 -4.74 15.76
N LEU A 166 1.84 -4.53 15.13
CA LEU A 166 2.00 -4.52 13.67
C LEU A 166 2.95 -5.61 13.17
N ILE A 167 3.95 -5.98 13.96
CA ILE A 167 4.97 -6.97 13.58
C ILE A 167 4.77 -8.21 14.45
N PRO A 168 4.64 -9.41 13.86
CA PRO A 168 4.59 -10.64 14.65
C PRO A 168 5.88 -10.80 15.45
N LEU A 169 5.74 -11.05 16.75
CA LEU A 169 6.85 -11.49 17.58
C LEU A 169 7.10 -12.97 17.27
N ASN A 170 8.07 -13.23 16.39
CA ASN A 170 8.65 -14.56 16.30
C ASN A 170 9.51 -14.75 17.55
N GLU A 171 8.94 -15.35 18.60
CA GLU A 171 9.75 -15.89 19.69
C GLU A 171 10.57 -17.04 19.11
N THR A 172 11.77 -16.74 18.63
CA THR A 172 12.79 -17.75 18.41
C THR A 172 13.02 -18.45 19.74
N ALA A 173 12.66 -19.72 19.80
CA ALA A 173 12.94 -20.63 20.90
C ALA A 173 14.45 -20.74 21.13
N ASN A 174 15.03 -19.79 21.85
CA ASN A 174 16.31 -19.98 22.55
C ASN A 174 16.00 -20.55 23.93
N GLY A 175 15.65 -21.83 23.93
CA GLY A 175 15.54 -22.66 25.12
C GLY A 175 16.81 -23.47 25.36
N GLU A 176 17.98 -22.85 25.41
CA GLU A 176 19.15 -23.48 26.05
C GLU A 176 19.09 -23.19 27.56
N ASN A 177 18.23 -23.96 28.23
CA ASN A 177 18.39 -24.50 29.59
C ASN A 177 17.02 -24.73 30.26
N GLY A 178 16.61 -25.99 30.30
CA GLY A 178 16.00 -26.60 31.49
C GLY A 178 14.64 -26.09 31.97
N ALA A 179 13.58 -26.36 31.22
CA ALA A 179 12.30 -26.91 31.70
C ALA A 179 11.31 -26.94 30.54
N ALA A 180 10.74 -28.11 30.25
CA ALA A 180 9.67 -28.24 29.28
C ALA A 180 8.43 -27.44 29.75
N GLN A 181 8.24 -26.24 29.20
CA GLN A 181 6.95 -25.57 29.24
C GLN A 181 6.03 -26.25 28.23
N GLN A 182 5.30 -27.26 28.70
CA GLN A 182 4.08 -27.72 28.04
C GLN A 182 3.00 -26.66 28.24
N GLY A 183 2.72 -25.88 27.18
CA GLY A 183 1.59 -24.96 27.14
C GLY A 183 1.77 -23.84 26.12
N LEU A 184 1.22 -24.03 24.91
CA LEU A 184 0.96 -23.04 23.87
C LEU A 184 2.13 -22.60 22.97
N SER A 185 2.94 -23.55 22.52
CA SER A 185 3.73 -23.36 21.30
C SER A 185 2.84 -23.44 20.06
N GLN A 186 3.02 -22.46 19.17
CA GLN A 186 2.82 -22.51 17.71
C GLN A 186 1.38 -22.55 17.16
N SER A 187 1.00 -21.44 16.53
CA SER A 187 0.63 -21.43 15.11
C SER A 187 0.41 -19.97 14.66
N THR A 188 1.48 -19.26 14.31
CA THR A 188 1.38 -18.43 13.10
C THR A 188 1.45 -19.45 11.97
N LEU A 189 0.40 -19.58 11.16
CA LEU A 189 0.42 -20.50 10.02
C LEU A 189 1.71 -20.23 9.24
N PRO A 190 2.66 -21.18 9.18
CA PRO A 190 3.91 -20.94 8.48
C PRO A 190 3.56 -20.70 7.02
N ARG A 191 4.14 -19.65 6.44
CA ARG A 191 3.97 -19.38 5.01
C ARG A 191 4.31 -20.65 4.21
N PRO A 192 3.55 -20.98 3.15
CA PRO A 192 3.96 -22.01 2.22
C PRO A 192 5.40 -21.79 1.76
N VAL A 193 6.20 -22.85 1.75
CA VAL A 193 7.53 -22.84 1.15
C VAL A 193 7.34 -22.96 -0.36
N ILE A 194 7.47 -21.84 -1.08
CA ILE A 194 7.55 -21.83 -2.54
C ILE A 194 9.03 -22.03 -2.88
N SER A 195 9.34 -23.10 -3.62
CA SER A 195 10.70 -23.38 -4.08
C SER A 195 11.05 -22.46 -5.24
N SER A 196 11.31 -21.17 -4.98
CA SER A 196 11.94 -20.30 -5.97
C SER A 196 13.45 -20.33 -5.77
N ARG A 197 14.19 -20.81 -6.78
CA ARG A 197 15.63 -20.60 -6.88
C ARG A 197 15.87 -19.22 -7.48
N ILE A 198 15.74 -18.19 -6.66
CA ILE A 198 16.25 -16.88 -7.03
C ILE A 198 17.30 -16.55 -5.98
N ASP A 199 18.53 -16.99 -6.22
CA ASP A 199 19.72 -16.42 -5.58
C ASP A 199 19.91 -15.01 -6.16
N GLU A 200 18.96 -14.10 -5.92
CA GLU A 200 19.18 -12.70 -6.22
C GLU A 200 20.20 -12.17 -5.21
N PRO A 201 21.32 -11.59 -5.67
CA PRO A 201 22.26 -10.96 -4.76
C PRO A 201 21.52 -9.94 -3.89
N ALA A 202 21.80 -9.96 -2.59
CA ALA A 202 21.18 -9.04 -1.65
C ALA A 202 21.29 -7.59 -2.18
N TYR A 203 20.20 -6.83 -2.06
CA TYR A 203 20.12 -5.41 -2.39
C TYR A 203 20.12 -5.03 -3.88
N GLN A 204 20.01 -5.97 -4.84
CA GLN A 204 19.86 -5.60 -6.27
C GLN A 204 18.67 -4.67 -6.53
N GLY A 205 17.55 -4.86 -5.81
CA GLY A 205 16.37 -4.00 -5.93
C GLY A 205 16.63 -2.51 -5.65
N LEU A 206 17.68 -2.16 -4.89
CA LEU A 206 18.01 -0.75 -4.61
C LEU A 206 18.52 0.00 -5.85
N GLN A 207 18.97 -0.70 -6.90
CA GLN A 207 19.50 -0.07 -8.11
C GLN A 207 18.40 0.49 -9.03
N GLY A 208 17.16 -0.03 -8.90
CA GLY A 208 16.05 0.28 -9.78
C GLY A 208 15.34 1.60 -9.49
N PHE A 209 15.70 2.31 -8.41
CA PHE A 209 15.01 3.54 -8.01
C PHE A 209 15.93 4.49 -7.23
N THR A 210 15.47 5.73 -7.05
CA THR A 210 16.00 6.63 -6.02
C THR A 210 14.94 6.93 -4.99
N ALA A 211 15.34 7.16 -3.75
CA ALA A 211 14.40 7.50 -2.69
C ALA A 211 14.97 8.53 -1.72
N ASP A 212 14.10 9.39 -1.23
CA ASP A 212 14.31 10.29 -0.09
C ASP A 212 13.13 10.09 0.87
N ILE A 213 13.41 9.48 2.02
CA ILE A 213 12.40 9.08 3.00
C ILE A 213 12.73 9.72 4.34
N LEU A 214 11.80 10.52 4.87
CA LEU A 214 11.82 11.00 6.25
C LEU A 214 10.69 10.34 7.02
N LEU A 215 11.05 9.64 8.10
CA LEU A 215 10.12 9.07 9.06
C LEU A 215 10.33 9.77 10.40
N GLN A 216 9.24 10.22 11.02
CA GLN A 216 9.25 10.80 12.36
C GLN A 216 8.18 10.13 13.19
N ALA A 217 8.50 9.68 14.40
CA ALA A 217 7.57 9.07 15.31
C ALA A 217 7.70 9.70 16.69
N SER A 218 6.62 10.32 17.17
CA SER A 218 6.60 10.95 18.50
C SER A 218 6.68 9.90 19.60
N ASN A 219 5.99 8.77 19.41
CA ASN A 219 5.99 7.64 20.33
C ASN A 219 6.09 6.34 19.55
N VAL A 220 7.07 5.51 19.88
CA VAL A 220 7.25 4.16 19.31
C VAL A 220 7.20 3.15 20.43
N ARG A 221 6.37 2.11 20.28
CA ARG A 221 6.39 0.95 21.16
C ARG A 221 6.95 -0.25 20.42
N TRP A 222 8.00 -0.85 20.98
CA TRP A 222 8.62 -2.05 20.41
C TRP A 222 9.15 -2.97 21.50
N ARG A 223 8.73 -4.23 21.45
CA ARG A 223 8.99 -5.28 22.45
C ARG A 223 8.67 -4.83 23.86
N GLY A 224 7.53 -4.14 24.04
CA GLY A 224 7.10 -3.57 25.32
C GLY A 224 7.91 -2.34 25.80
N MET A 225 8.94 -1.91 25.07
CA MET A 225 9.71 -0.70 25.36
C MET A 225 9.10 0.49 24.64
N ASN A 226 9.11 1.66 25.29
CA ASN A 226 8.67 2.92 24.68
C ASN A 226 9.89 3.78 24.32
N PHE A 227 9.88 4.32 23.11
CA PHE A 227 10.83 5.29 22.59
C PHE A 227 10.07 6.55 22.22
N THR A 228 10.69 7.71 22.42
CA THR A 228 10.10 9.01 22.09
C THR A 228 10.97 9.73 21.08
N ASP A 229 10.35 10.56 20.24
CA ASP A 229 11.02 11.44 19.27
C ASP A 229 12.01 10.69 18.37
N VAL A 230 11.60 9.52 17.88
CA VAL A 230 12.38 8.70 16.95
C VAL A 230 12.26 9.30 15.56
N ALA A 231 13.39 9.64 14.95
CA ALA A 231 13.44 10.10 13.57
C ALA A 231 14.44 9.26 12.78
N THR A 232 14.15 9.06 11.50
CA THR A 232 15.05 8.39 10.58
C THR A 232 14.92 9.03 9.22
N GLN A 233 16.06 9.34 8.63
CA GLN A 233 16.16 9.78 7.25
C GLN A 233 16.89 8.68 6.47
N MET A 234 16.29 8.24 5.37
CA MET A 234 16.86 7.25 4.47
C MET A 234 16.96 7.84 3.08
N THR A 235 18.10 7.67 2.43
CA THR A 235 18.25 8.00 1.01
C THR A 235 18.78 6.81 0.25
N ASN A 236 18.21 6.55 -0.92
CA ASN A 236 18.73 5.58 -1.88
C ASN A 236 19.08 6.32 -3.17
N LYS A 237 20.33 6.22 -3.62
CA LYS A 237 20.80 6.78 -4.89
C LYS A 237 21.16 5.64 -5.84
N SER A 238 20.14 4.91 -6.31
CA SER A 238 20.29 3.80 -7.26
C SER A 238 21.32 2.75 -6.82
N GLY A 239 21.22 2.32 -5.55
CA GLY A 239 22.05 1.26 -4.98
C GLY A 239 22.92 1.70 -3.80
N LEU A 240 23.12 3.01 -3.63
CA LEU A 240 23.75 3.56 -2.43
C LEU A 240 22.67 3.95 -1.41
N LEU A 241 22.52 3.14 -0.36
CA LEU A 241 21.63 3.39 0.76
C LEU A 241 22.36 4.08 1.92
N GLU A 242 21.88 5.25 2.32
CA GLU A 242 22.31 5.96 3.52
C GLU A 242 21.14 6.04 4.51
N ILE A 243 21.41 5.80 5.80
CA ILE A 243 20.43 5.88 6.89
C ILE A 243 21.04 6.73 8.00
N THR A 244 20.32 7.75 8.44
CA THR A 244 20.74 8.69 9.51
C THR A 244 19.62 8.92 10.51
#